data_AF-A0A951VIY4-F1
#
_entry.id   AF-A0A951VIY4-F1
#
_cell.length_a   1.000
_cell.length_b   1.000
_cell.length_c   1.000
_cell.angle_alpha   90.00
_cell.angle_beta   90.00
_cell.angle_gamma   90.00
#
_symmetry.space_group_name_H-M   'P 1'
#
loop_
_entity.id
_entity.type
_entity.pdbx_description
1 polymer ?
#
loop_
_entity_poly.entity_id
_entity_poly.type
_entity_poly.pdbx_seq_one_letter_code
_entity_poly.pdbx_strand_id
1 'polypeptide(L)'
;NYVQAGQENSFTWNKMKKGFEIQMPLIAKLRDEGKLRVETLAASGEWFRKKYKLTPATAVTVNNDITGSNKKTVWFNSRFYRFNLLWENNTLRFRDIHLFNEHFPSYYTEGVATSNDCAFFTLPFVDGYRWSSNEKTAGLWFKAVINGEELIVEGDDPIIRDDVPGKLYIEWPLKIPGTKLTIDVDEKQLSMKMEGAEDVHWFLGLTASDSAQMPFYKVTPRTMYCEFDKMKYRVKAMEGTFSKSPKDEVIRIKPDKSLIVFNFSETDRYYKRKKPI
;
A
#
# COMPACT_ATOMS: atom_id res chain seq x y z
N ASN A 1 8.07 -1.29 -16.59
CA ASN A 1 8.79 -2.11 -15.58
C ASN A 1 10.26 -1.76 -15.56
N TYR A 2 10.86 -1.71 -14.37
CA TYR A 2 12.27 -1.40 -14.12
C TYR A 2 12.80 -2.43 -13.11
N VAL A 3 14.03 -2.90 -13.32
CA VAL A 3 14.74 -3.78 -12.40
C VAL A 3 16.16 -3.25 -12.25
N GLN A 4 16.65 -3.19 -11.01
CA GLN A 4 18.02 -2.82 -10.71
C GLN A 4 18.81 -4.06 -10.29
N ALA A 5 19.97 -4.27 -10.89
CA ALA A 5 20.94 -5.27 -10.47
C ALA A 5 22.27 -4.58 -10.17
N GLY A 6 22.94 -4.97 -9.09
CA GLY A 6 24.20 -4.38 -8.65
C GLY A 6 24.79 -5.11 -7.45
N GLN A 7 26.01 -4.76 -7.07
CA GLN A 7 26.69 -5.26 -5.88
C GLN A 7 26.92 -4.09 -4.93
N GLU A 8 26.52 -4.25 -3.68
CA GLU A 8 26.79 -3.27 -2.63
C GLU A 8 28.16 -3.54 -1.98
N ASN A 9 28.92 -2.47 -1.72
CA ASN A 9 30.35 -2.52 -1.37
C ASN A 9 30.66 -3.36 -0.12
N SER A 10 29.72 -3.44 0.82
CA SER A 10 29.85 -4.23 2.05
C SER A 10 29.78 -5.75 1.82
N PHE A 11 29.28 -6.20 0.66
CA PHE A 11 29.24 -7.61 0.29
C PHE A 11 30.48 -7.99 -0.53
N THR A 12 31.38 -8.74 0.10
CA THR A 12 32.65 -9.14 -0.52
C THR A 12 32.45 -10.11 -1.70
N TRP A 13 33.38 -10.06 -2.65
CA TRP A 13 33.34 -10.88 -3.86
C TRP A 13 33.19 -12.37 -3.58
N ASN A 14 33.92 -12.92 -2.60
CA ASN A 14 33.86 -14.36 -2.29
C ASN A 14 32.44 -14.84 -1.96
N LYS A 15 31.60 -13.99 -1.36
CA LYS A 15 30.20 -14.32 -1.05
C LYS A 15 29.28 -14.12 -2.25
N MET A 16 29.52 -13.09 -3.06
CA MET A 16 28.62 -12.69 -4.14
C MET A 16 28.93 -13.33 -5.49
N LYS A 17 30.17 -13.79 -5.72
CA LYS A 17 30.68 -14.33 -6.99
C LYS A 17 29.70 -15.28 -7.66
N LYS A 18 29.25 -16.30 -6.94
CA LYS A 18 28.33 -17.32 -7.48
C LYS A 18 27.01 -16.71 -7.98
N GLY A 19 26.42 -15.78 -7.22
CA GLY A 19 25.19 -15.11 -7.62
C GLY A 19 25.41 -14.22 -8.84
N PHE A 20 26.52 -13.48 -8.87
CA PHE A 20 26.85 -12.57 -9.96
C PHE A 20 27.15 -13.31 -11.28
N GLU A 21 27.88 -14.43 -11.19
CA GLU A 21 28.18 -15.32 -12.33
C GLU A 21 26.93 -16.00 -12.90
N ILE A 22 25.83 -16.08 -12.15
CA ILE A 22 24.52 -16.54 -12.65
C ILE A 22 23.73 -15.37 -13.24
N GLN A 23 23.64 -14.24 -12.52
CA GLN A 23 22.80 -13.11 -12.90
C GLN A 23 23.26 -12.43 -14.19
N MET A 24 24.57 -12.17 -14.33
CA MET A 24 25.09 -11.37 -15.45
C MET A 24 24.90 -12.06 -16.81
N PRO A 25 25.18 -13.37 -16.97
CA PRO A 25 24.88 -14.07 -18.23
C PRO A 25 23.39 -14.12 -18.57
N LEU A 26 22.51 -14.25 -17.58
CA LEU A 26 21.05 -14.22 -17.81
C LEU A 26 20.59 -12.85 -18.30
N ILE A 27 21.09 -11.77 -17.69
CA ILE A 27 20.81 -10.40 -18.13
C ILE A 27 21.34 -10.18 -19.56
N ALA A 28 22.58 -10.61 -19.84
CA ALA A 28 23.18 -10.51 -21.16
C ALA A 28 22.36 -11.26 -22.23
N LYS A 29 21.94 -12.49 -21.93
CA LYS A 29 21.07 -13.27 -22.81
C LYS A 29 19.74 -12.55 -23.10
N LEU A 30 19.06 -12.03 -22.08
CA LEU A 30 17.80 -11.30 -22.27
C LEU A 30 17.99 -10.01 -23.07
N ARG A 31 19.12 -9.32 -22.89
CA ARG A 31 19.50 -8.15 -23.70
C ARG A 31 19.69 -8.55 -25.17
N ASP A 32 20.45 -9.60 -25.42
CA ASP A 32 20.79 -10.06 -26.78
C ASP A 32 19.55 -10.61 -27.51
N GLU A 33 18.59 -11.16 -26.77
CA GLU A 33 17.25 -11.54 -27.26
C GLU A 33 16.30 -10.33 -27.47
N GLY A 34 16.72 -9.11 -27.15
CA GLY A 34 15.91 -7.89 -27.28
C GLY A 34 14.77 -7.79 -26.25
N LYS A 35 14.77 -8.62 -25.20
CA LYS A 35 13.73 -8.64 -24.16
C LYS A 35 13.90 -7.58 -23.09
N LEU A 36 15.11 -7.04 -22.95
CA LEU A 36 15.40 -5.91 -22.06
C LEU A 36 16.44 -4.98 -22.67
N ARG A 37 16.47 -3.75 -22.14
CA ARG A 37 17.53 -2.78 -22.37
C ARG A 37 18.37 -2.67 -21.09
N VAL A 38 19.68 -2.79 -21.20
CA VAL A 38 20.62 -2.58 -20.08
C VAL A 38 21.17 -1.16 -20.15
N GLU A 39 21.04 -0.41 -19.06
CA GLU A 39 21.52 0.96 -18.93
C GLU A 39 22.22 1.15 -17.58
N THR A 40 23.06 2.18 -17.49
CA THR A 40 23.53 2.66 -16.20
C THR A 40 22.36 3.30 -15.44
N LEU A 41 22.47 3.34 -14.10
CA LEU A 41 21.49 4.02 -13.25
C LEU A 41 21.33 5.50 -13.66
N ALA A 42 22.44 6.17 -14.00
CA ALA A 42 22.42 7.57 -14.45
C ALA A 42 21.63 7.75 -15.76
N ALA A 43 21.87 6.91 -16.77
CA ALA A 43 21.15 6.98 -18.04
C ALA A 43 19.64 6.71 -17.87
N SER A 44 19.29 5.71 -17.05
CA SER A 44 17.90 5.41 -16.69
C SER A 44 17.23 6.60 -16.00
N GLY A 45 17.93 7.24 -15.05
CA GLY A 45 17.44 8.41 -14.32
C GLY A 45 17.23 9.63 -15.22
N GLU A 46 18.15 9.90 -16.15
CA GLU A 46 17.97 10.98 -17.13
C GLU A 46 16.79 10.74 -18.06
N TRP A 47 16.65 9.51 -18.56
CA TRP A 47 15.50 9.13 -19.38
C TRP A 47 14.19 9.33 -18.61
N PHE A 48 14.14 8.87 -17.35
CA PHE A 48 12.95 8.99 -16.51
C PHE A 48 12.57 10.46 -16.29
N ARG A 49 13.53 11.31 -15.93
CA ARG A 49 13.33 12.76 -15.73
C ARG A 49 12.85 13.46 -17.00
N LYS A 50 13.35 13.07 -18.18
CA LYS A 50 12.90 13.62 -19.47
C LYS A 50 11.48 13.17 -19.82
N LYS A 51 11.13 11.92 -19.48
CA LYS A 51 9.84 11.31 -19.81
C LYS A 51 8.70 11.78 -18.92
N TYR A 52 8.95 11.93 -17.62
CA TYR A 52 7.92 12.21 -16.62
C TYR A 52 8.20 13.51 -15.87
N LYS A 53 7.23 14.44 -15.92
CA LYS A 53 7.30 15.72 -15.17
C LYS A 53 7.07 15.55 -13.67
N LEU A 54 6.32 14.51 -13.31
CA LEU A 54 5.93 14.16 -11.95
C LEU A 54 6.05 12.64 -11.80
N THR A 55 6.16 12.16 -10.57
CA THR A 55 6.14 10.71 -10.29
C THR A 55 4.83 10.10 -10.81
N PRO A 56 4.88 9.23 -11.84
CA PRO A 56 3.68 8.62 -12.38
C PRO A 56 3.10 7.60 -11.39
N ALA A 57 1.79 7.40 -11.45
CA ALA A 57 1.15 6.29 -10.74
C ALA A 57 1.56 4.96 -11.39
N THR A 58 1.95 3.98 -10.56
CA THR A 58 2.43 2.67 -11.02
C THR A 58 1.98 1.57 -10.07
N ALA A 59 1.65 0.40 -10.63
CA ALA A 59 1.41 -0.82 -9.88
C ALA A 59 2.55 -1.82 -10.09
N VAL A 60 2.79 -2.67 -9.08
CA VAL A 60 3.62 -3.88 -9.19
C VAL A 60 2.81 -5.03 -8.62
N THR A 61 2.63 -6.07 -9.43
CA THR A 61 1.71 -7.17 -9.14
C THR A 61 2.47 -8.49 -9.11
N VAL A 62 2.12 -9.35 -8.16
CA VAL A 62 2.62 -10.72 -8.04
C VAL A 62 1.42 -11.64 -7.89
N ASN A 63 1.08 -12.34 -8.97
CA ASN A 63 -0.08 -13.23 -9.02
C ASN A 63 0.28 -14.67 -8.66
N ASN A 64 1.55 -15.05 -8.78
CA ASN A 64 2.08 -16.34 -8.40
C ASN A 64 3.36 -16.12 -7.60
N ASP A 65 3.34 -16.53 -6.34
CA ASP A 65 4.52 -16.52 -5.47
C ASP A 65 5.40 -17.76 -5.77
N ILE A 66 6.47 -17.94 -4.98
CA ILE A 66 7.35 -19.11 -5.06
C ILE A 66 6.57 -20.43 -4.90
N THR A 67 7.11 -21.50 -5.48
CA THR A 67 6.52 -22.84 -5.41
C THR A 67 6.15 -23.23 -3.98
N GLY A 68 4.90 -23.66 -3.77
CA GLY A 68 4.36 -24.05 -2.46
C GLY A 68 3.69 -22.90 -1.69
N SER A 69 3.75 -21.67 -2.19
CA SER A 69 3.00 -20.53 -1.65
C SER A 69 1.71 -20.27 -2.43
N ASN A 70 0.66 -19.84 -1.74
CA ASN A 70 -0.60 -19.38 -2.34
C ASN A 70 -0.77 -17.85 -2.31
N LYS A 71 0.28 -17.13 -1.89
CA LYS A 71 0.22 -15.68 -1.68
C LYS A 71 0.18 -14.92 -2.99
N LYS A 72 -0.50 -13.78 -2.95
CA LYS A 72 -0.55 -12.81 -4.05
C LYS A 72 -0.44 -11.42 -3.47
N THR A 73 0.15 -10.49 -4.19
CA THR A 73 0.25 -9.12 -3.67
C THR A 73 0.25 -8.08 -4.79
N VAL A 74 -0.32 -6.92 -4.47
CA VAL A 74 -0.29 -5.75 -5.32
C VAL A 74 0.24 -4.58 -4.52
N TRP A 75 1.27 -3.94 -5.05
CA TRP A 75 1.67 -2.59 -4.65
C TRP A 75 1.15 -1.59 -5.66
N PHE A 76 0.64 -0.47 -5.17
CA PHE A 76 0.36 0.70 -5.99
C PHE A 76 1.03 1.91 -5.34
N ASN A 77 1.56 2.80 -6.16
CA ASN A 77 2.24 4.02 -5.72
C ASN A 77 1.92 5.16 -6.67
N SER A 78 1.61 6.34 -6.12
CA SER A 78 1.50 7.61 -6.83
C SER A 78 2.29 8.70 -6.09
N ARG A 79 2.25 9.94 -6.57
CA ARG A 79 2.79 11.10 -5.85
C ARG A 79 2.05 11.42 -4.54
N PHE A 80 0.86 10.86 -4.30
CA PHE A 80 0.03 11.19 -3.13
C PHE A 80 -0.01 10.07 -2.09
N TYR A 81 0.08 8.82 -2.51
CA TYR A 81 -0.01 7.69 -1.60
C TYR A 81 0.58 6.42 -2.20
N ARG A 82 0.79 5.44 -1.33
CA ARG A 82 1.00 4.05 -1.70
C ARG A 82 0.05 3.17 -0.91
N PHE A 83 -0.17 1.97 -1.41
CA PHE A 83 -0.71 0.89 -0.60
C PHE A 83 -0.16 -0.45 -1.05
N ASN A 84 -0.32 -1.44 -0.16
CA ASN A 84 -0.17 -2.83 -0.48
C ASN A 84 -1.40 -3.65 -0.07
N LEU A 85 -1.87 -4.45 -1.01
CA LEU A 85 -2.80 -5.55 -0.77
C LEU A 85 -2.04 -6.87 -0.73
N LEU A 86 -2.39 -7.71 0.24
CA LEU A 86 -1.86 -9.06 0.39
C LEU A 86 -3.01 -10.05 0.49
N TRP A 87 -3.03 -11.01 -0.44
CA TRP A 87 -3.82 -12.22 -0.34
C TRP A 87 -3.00 -13.31 0.32
N GLU A 88 -3.55 -13.91 1.36
CA GLU A 88 -2.94 -14.98 2.13
C GLU A 88 -4.06 -15.83 2.73
N ASN A 89 -3.99 -17.16 2.55
CA ASN A 89 -5.00 -18.10 3.06
C ASN A 89 -6.44 -17.73 2.65
N ASN A 90 -6.65 -17.37 1.38
CA ASN A 90 -7.94 -16.94 0.82
C ASN A 90 -8.52 -15.65 1.43
N THR A 91 -7.79 -14.95 2.30
CA THR A 91 -8.21 -13.67 2.87
C THR A 91 -7.45 -12.51 2.21
N LEU A 92 -7.99 -11.29 2.34
CA LEU A 92 -7.37 -10.07 1.83
C LEU A 92 -7.23 -9.03 2.94
N ARG A 93 -6.07 -8.37 2.98
CA ARG A 93 -5.85 -7.17 3.81
C ARG A 93 -5.05 -6.11 3.08
N PHE A 94 -5.30 -4.85 3.42
CA PHE A 94 -4.24 -3.86 3.26
C PHE A 94 -3.24 -4.05 4.39
N ARG A 95 -1.98 -4.31 4.05
CA ARG A 95 -0.88 -4.31 5.03
C ARG A 95 -0.11 -3.00 5.05
N ASP A 96 -0.32 -2.13 4.06
CA ASP A 96 0.32 -0.82 3.94
C ASP A 96 -0.68 0.13 3.27
N ILE A 97 -0.90 1.30 3.86
CA ILE A 97 -1.49 2.48 3.23
C ILE A 97 -0.75 3.68 3.81
N HIS A 98 0.06 4.34 2.99
CA HIS A 98 0.87 5.47 3.43
C HIS A 98 0.68 6.65 2.49
N LEU A 99 0.56 7.84 3.06
CA LEU A 99 0.37 9.08 2.32
C LEU A 99 1.71 9.81 2.17
N PHE A 100 1.84 10.54 1.07
CA PHE A 100 2.99 11.40 0.78
C PHE A 100 2.60 12.87 0.91
N ASN A 101 3.56 13.65 1.40
CA ASN A 101 3.48 15.11 1.47
C ASN A 101 4.90 15.65 1.39
N GLU A 102 5.17 16.51 0.40
CA GLU A 102 6.52 17.07 0.20
C GLU A 102 6.94 18.03 1.32
N HIS A 103 6.01 18.45 2.17
CA HIS A 103 6.29 19.24 3.37
C HIS A 103 6.58 18.39 4.61
N PHE A 104 6.56 17.06 4.52
CA PHE A 104 6.98 16.20 5.62
C PHE A 104 8.51 16.21 5.72
N PRO A 105 9.10 16.85 6.74
CA PRO A 105 10.54 17.03 6.78
C PRO A 105 11.22 15.71 7.17
N SER A 106 12.34 15.40 6.52
CA SER A 106 13.26 14.39 7.04
C SER A 106 14.15 15.04 8.10
N TYR A 107 14.32 14.38 9.25
CA TYR A 107 15.29 14.79 10.27
C TYR A 107 16.69 15.03 9.66
N TYR A 108 17.09 14.19 8.70
CA TYR A 108 18.41 14.24 8.06
C TYR A 108 18.59 15.40 7.06
N THR A 109 17.56 16.23 6.87
CA THR A 109 17.69 17.45 6.03
C THR A 109 18.55 18.50 6.72
N GLU A 110 18.40 18.63 8.04
CA GLU A 110 19.08 19.64 8.87
C GLU A 110 19.88 19.01 10.02
N GLY A 111 19.50 17.81 10.45
CA GLY A 111 20.15 17.06 11.52
C GLY A 111 21.26 16.14 11.02
N VAL A 112 22.21 15.86 11.92
CA VAL A 112 23.28 14.88 11.69
C VAL A 112 22.82 13.51 12.21
N ALA A 113 23.04 12.46 11.44
CA ALA A 113 22.84 11.10 11.93
C ALA A 113 23.85 10.80 13.06
N THR A 114 23.36 10.48 14.24
CA THR A 114 24.17 10.15 15.43
C THR A 114 24.21 8.65 15.73
N SER A 115 23.52 7.84 14.93
CA SER A 115 23.52 6.38 14.98
C SER A 115 23.87 5.79 13.61
N ASN A 116 24.13 4.49 13.59
CA ASN A 116 24.37 3.75 12.35
C ASN A 116 23.06 3.41 11.60
N ASP A 117 21.91 3.85 12.11
CA ASP A 117 20.59 3.56 11.57
C ASP A 117 19.93 4.85 11.08
N CYS A 118 19.43 4.83 9.84
CA CYS A 118 18.63 5.91 9.28
C CYS A 118 17.17 5.48 9.09
N ALA A 119 16.22 6.29 9.55
CA ALA A 119 14.80 6.00 9.45
C ALA A 119 14.10 7.00 8.53
N PHE A 120 13.58 6.52 7.40
CA PHE A 120 12.82 7.33 6.45
C PHE A 120 11.35 6.95 6.53
N PHE A 121 10.52 7.94 6.88
CA PHE A 121 9.09 7.74 7.07
C PHE A 121 8.25 8.45 6.03
N THR A 122 7.01 8.01 5.97
CA THR A 122 5.90 8.63 5.25
C THR A 122 4.77 8.81 6.27
N LEU A 123 3.57 9.19 5.84
CA LEU A 123 2.44 9.42 6.75
C LEU A 123 1.53 8.17 6.81
N PRO A 124 1.60 7.33 7.86
CA PRO A 124 0.94 6.02 7.87
C PRO A 124 -0.56 6.09 8.15
N PHE A 125 -1.39 5.53 7.28
CA PHE A 125 -2.78 5.21 7.60
C PHE A 125 -2.98 3.73 7.96
N VAL A 126 -2.19 2.84 7.33
CA VAL A 126 -2.06 1.43 7.69
C VAL A 126 -0.59 1.05 7.63
N ASP A 127 0.00 0.62 8.74
CA ASP A 127 1.40 0.16 8.79
C ASP A 127 1.49 -1.23 9.44
N GLY A 128 1.28 -2.26 8.63
CA GLY A 128 1.29 -3.66 9.08
C GLY A 128 2.66 -4.11 9.60
N TYR A 129 3.76 -3.45 9.20
CA TYR A 129 5.09 -3.81 9.68
C TYR A 129 5.32 -3.31 11.11
N ARG A 130 5.02 -2.03 11.39
CA ARG A 130 5.26 -1.41 12.70
C ARG A 130 4.16 -1.71 13.72
N TRP A 131 2.96 -2.06 13.28
CA TRP A 131 1.81 -2.26 14.17
C TRP A 131 1.51 -3.73 14.47
N SER A 132 2.25 -4.67 13.89
CA SER A 132 2.12 -6.10 14.22
C SER A 132 2.92 -6.48 15.47
N SER A 133 2.55 -7.58 16.10
CA SER A 133 3.39 -8.33 17.04
C SER A 133 3.50 -9.79 16.59
N ASN A 134 4.19 -10.63 17.37
CA ASN A 134 4.27 -12.07 17.09
C ASN A 134 2.89 -12.75 17.20
N GLU A 135 2.00 -12.20 18.01
CA GLU A 135 0.67 -12.73 18.33
C GLU A 135 -0.43 -12.12 17.45
N LYS A 136 -0.27 -10.86 17.04
CA LYS A 136 -1.33 -10.10 16.36
C LYS A 136 -0.81 -9.45 15.10
N THR A 137 -1.30 -9.92 13.96
CA THR A 137 -0.98 -9.34 12.64
C THR A 137 -1.83 -8.09 12.40
N ALA A 138 -1.15 -6.96 12.19
CA ALA A 138 -1.80 -5.71 11.84
C ALA A 138 -2.17 -5.64 10.36
N GLY A 139 -3.27 -4.95 10.09
CA GLY A 139 -3.79 -4.75 8.75
C GLY A 139 -5.22 -4.26 8.76
N LEU A 140 -5.63 -3.68 7.63
CA LEU A 140 -7.01 -3.31 7.38
C LEU A 140 -7.69 -4.46 6.64
N TRP A 141 -8.47 -5.24 7.37
CA TRP A 141 -9.06 -6.50 6.93
C TRP A 141 -10.45 -6.29 6.35
N PHE A 142 -10.79 -7.02 5.29
CA PHE A 142 -12.15 -7.10 4.77
C PHE A 142 -12.96 -8.09 5.62
N LYS A 143 -14.06 -7.61 6.20
CA LYS A 143 -14.93 -8.39 7.07
C LYS A 143 -16.39 -8.23 6.67
N ALA A 144 -17.21 -9.20 7.03
CA ALA A 144 -18.66 -9.15 6.81
C ALA A 144 -19.41 -9.76 7.98
N VAL A 145 -20.65 -9.33 8.18
CA VAL A 145 -21.60 -10.01 9.07
C VAL A 145 -22.37 -11.03 8.25
N ILE A 146 -22.20 -12.32 8.57
CA ILE A 146 -22.89 -13.44 7.90
C ILE A 146 -23.60 -14.24 8.98
N ASN A 147 -24.91 -14.44 8.85
CA ASN A 147 -25.74 -15.12 9.86
C ASN A 147 -25.59 -14.55 11.29
N GLY A 148 -25.34 -13.24 11.40
CA GLY A 148 -25.16 -12.54 12.68
C GLY A 148 -23.73 -12.56 13.23
N GLU A 149 -22.80 -13.27 12.61
CA GLU A 149 -21.40 -13.36 13.05
C GLU A 149 -20.47 -12.50 12.19
N GLU A 150 -19.51 -11.83 12.83
CA GLU A 150 -18.46 -11.07 12.14
C GLU A 150 -17.32 -12.00 11.72
N LEU A 151 -17.15 -12.18 10.42
CA LEU A 151 -16.14 -13.05 9.82
C LEU A 151 -15.19 -12.24 8.92
N ILE A 152 -13.95 -12.73 8.77
CA ILE A 152 -13.05 -12.25 7.73
C ILE A 152 -13.57 -12.80 6.40
N VAL A 153 -13.68 -11.92 5.40
CA VAL A 153 -14.14 -12.29 4.07
C VAL A 153 -13.08 -13.19 3.41
N GLU A 154 -13.54 -14.29 2.84
CA GLU A 154 -12.74 -15.16 2.00
C GLU A 154 -13.16 -15.06 0.53
N GLY A 155 -12.20 -15.27 -0.35
CA GLY A 155 -12.40 -15.29 -1.79
C GLY A 155 -11.40 -16.17 -2.51
N ASP A 156 -11.55 -16.24 -3.82
CA ASP A 156 -10.69 -17.01 -4.70
C ASP A 156 -9.55 -16.14 -5.25
N ASP A 157 -8.97 -16.56 -6.38
CA ASP A 157 -7.89 -15.82 -7.01
C ASP A 157 -8.38 -14.50 -7.61
N PRO A 158 -7.70 -13.37 -7.34
CA PRO A 158 -8.07 -12.09 -7.88
C PRO A 158 -7.71 -11.99 -9.37
N ILE A 159 -8.54 -11.25 -10.10
CA ILE A 159 -8.26 -10.77 -11.46
C ILE A 159 -7.71 -9.35 -11.32
N ILE A 160 -6.46 -9.14 -11.71
CA ILE A 160 -5.77 -7.85 -11.61
C ILE A 160 -5.50 -7.32 -13.03
N ARG A 161 -5.85 -6.05 -13.27
CA ARG A 161 -5.64 -5.35 -14.54
C ARG A 161 -4.95 -4.01 -14.30
N ASP A 162 -3.77 -3.84 -14.88
CA ASP A 162 -2.92 -2.64 -14.82
C ASP A 162 -2.52 -2.15 -16.23
N ASP A 163 -3.35 -2.48 -17.22
CA ASP A 163 -3.16 -2.20 -18.64
C ASP A 163 -3.40 -0.73 -19.02
N VAL A 164 -4.06 0.04 -18.15
CA VAL A 164 -4.30 1.47 -18.33
C VAL A 164 -3.28 2.29 -17.53
N PRO A 165 -2.47 3.15 -18.16
CA PRO A 165 -1.47 3.95 -17.46
C PRO A 165 -2.04 4.76 -16.28
N GLY A 166 -1.42 4.59 -15.12
CA GLY A 166 -1.79 5.29 -13.90
C GLY A 166 -3.08 4.81 -13.23
N LYS A 167 -3.66 3.69 -13.71
CA LYS A 167 -4.82 3.04 -13.11
C LYS A 167 -4.52 1.60 -12.74
N LEU A 168 -5.26 1.09 -11.78
CA LEU A 168 -5.24 -0.31 -11.37
C LEU A 168 -6.68 -0.72 -11.05
N TYR A 169 -7.10 -1.84 -11.63
CA TYR A 169 -8.38 -2.47 -11.37
C TYR A 169 -8.14 -3.86 -10.79
N ILE A 170 -8.86 -4.19 -9.72
CA ILE A 170 -8.82 -5.51 -9.09
C ILE A 170 -10.25 -5.99 -8.97
N GLU A 171 -10.48 -7.23 -9.36
CA GLU A 171 -11.71 -7.96 -9.07
C GLU A 171 -11.35 -9.19 -8.25
N TRP A 172 -12.01 -9.35 -7.12
CA TRP A 172 -11.79 -10.47 -6.21
C TRP A 172 -13.10 -11.22 -6.01
N PRO A 173 -13.28 -12.36 -6.69
CA PRO A 173 -14.43 -13.23 -6.48
C PRO A 173 -14.46 -13.71 -5.03
N LEU A 174 -15.61 -13.62 -4.37
CA LEU A 174 -15.76 -13.99 -2.97
C LEU A 174 -16.42 -15.36 -2.86
N LYS A 175 -16.12 -16.08 -1.77
CA LYS A 175 -16.80 -17.35 -1.46
C LYS A 175 -18.26 -17.17 -1.02
N ILE A 176 -18.67 -15.92 -0.78
CA ILE A 176 -20.06 -15.56 -0.55
C ILE A 176 -20.79 -15.64 -1.91
N PRO A 177 -21.83 -16.49 -2.07
CA PRO A 177 -22.41 -16.79 -3.37
C PRO A 177 -22.85 -15.56 -4.16
N GLY A 178 -22.44 -15.49 -5.43
CA GLY A 178 -22.83 -14.42 -6.35
C GLY A 178 -22.18 -13.06 -6.09
N THR A 179 -21.23 -12.99 -5.14
CA THR A 179 -20.61 -11.72 -4.75
C THR A 179 -19.16 -11.60 -5.19
N LYS A 180 -18.72 -10.36 -5.41
CA LYS A 180 -17.33 -10.03 -5.70
C LYS A 180 -16.98 -8.68 -5.10
N LEU A 181 -15.70 -8.48 -4.76
CA LEU A 181 -15.16 -7.17 -4.42
C LEU A 181 -14.44 -6.60 -5.64
N THR A 182 -14.76 -5.38 -6.03
CA THR A 182 -13.98 -4.61 -7.01
C THR A 182 -13.21 -3.48 -6.31
N ILE A 183 -11.98 -3.22 -6.78
CA ILE A 183 -11.13 -2.14 -6.31
C ILE A 183 -10.63 -1.35 -7.52
N ASP A 184 -11.02 -0.09 -7.60
CA ASP A 184 -10.62 0.85 -8.64
C ASP A 184 -9.67 1.90 -8.08
N VAL A 185 -8.55 2.10 -8.75
CA VAL A 185 -7.43 2.89 -8.21
C VAL A 185 -6.88 3.80 -9.28
N ASP A 186 -6.65 5.06 -8.91
CA ASP A 186 -5.93 6.03 -9.73
C ASP A 186 -4.90 6.83 -8.92
N GLU A 187 -4.28 7.84 -9.54
CA GLU A 187 -3.29 8.70 -8.93
C GLU A 187 -3.71 9.26 -7.56
N LYS A 188 -5.01 9.52 -7.33
CA LYS A 188 -5.53 10.25 -6.17
C LYS A 188 -6.44 9.43 -5.27
N GLN A 189 -7.12 8.44 -5.82
CA GLN A 189 -8.24 7.77 -5.16
C GLN A 189 -8.12 6.25 -5.21
N LEU A 190 -8.70 5.64 -4.18
CA LEU A 190 -8.93 4.20 -4.08
C LEU A 190 -10.41 3.99 -3.75
N SER A 191 -11.12 3.31 -4.63
CA SER A 191 -12.52 2.94 -4.49
C SER A 191 -12.65 1.43 -4.32
N MET A 192 -13.56 1.01 -3.44
CA MET A 192 -13.85 -0.39 -3.18
C MET A 192 -15.36 -0.59 -3.15
N LYS A 193 -15.84 -1.61 -3.86
CA LYS A 193 -17.27 -1.92 -3.94
C LYS A 193 -17.48 -3.43 -3.84
N MET A 194 -18.43 -3.85 -3.01
CA MET A 194 -18.90 -5.24 -3.02
C MET A 194 -20.15 -5.32 -3.89
N GLU A 195 -20.14 -6.18 -4.90
CA GLU A 195 -21.22 -6.40 -5.87
C GLU A 195 -21.94 -7.72 -5.58
N GLY A 196 -23.23 -7.81 -5.95
CA GLY A 196 -24.06 -8.99 -5.72
C GLY A 196 -24.45 -9.23 -4.26
N ALA A 197 -24.17 -8.26 -3.38
CA ALA A 197 -24.10 -8.44 -1.93
C ALA A 197 -25.11 -7.54 -1.18
N GLU A 198 -26.34 -7.43 -1.68
CA GLU A 198 -27.34 -6.46 -1.18
C GLU A 198 -27.66 -6.63 0.31
N ASP A 199 -27.66 -7.88 0.80
CA ASP A 199 -27.91 -8.22 2.21
C ASP A 199 -26.63 -8.40 3.04
N VAL A 200 -25.45 -8.24 2.45
CA VAL A 200 -24.18 -8.49 3.13
C VAL A 200 -23.66 -7.20 3.75
N HIS A 201 -23.64 -7.14 5.08
CA HIS A 201 -23.06 -6.02 5.82
C HIS A 201 -21.53 -6.17 5.93
N TRP A 202 -20.80 -5.71 4.91
CA TRP A 202 -19.35 -5.72 4.90
C TRP A 202 -18.73 -4.42 5.45
N PHE A 203 -17.48 -4.50 5.90
CA PHE A 203 -16.71 -3.37 6.40
C PHE A 203 -15.21 -3.66 6.37
N LEU A 204 -14.41 -2.62 6.55
CA LEU A 204 -12.97 -2.72 6.81
C LEU A 204 -12.71 -2.56 8.31
N GLY A 205 -11.96 -3.49 8.89
CA GLY A 205 -11.55 -3.46 10.30
C GLY A 205 -10.03 -3.36 10.43
N LEU A 206 -9.52 -2.29 11.05
CA LEU A 206 -8.10 -2.14 11.32
C LEU A 206 -7.72 -2.90 12.59
N THR A 207 -6.92 -3.94 12.45
CA THR A 207 -6.33 -4.65 13.60
C THR A 207 -4.89 -4.17 13.79
N ALA A 208 -4.45 -4.05 15.04
CA ALA A 208 -3.08 -3.71 15.43
C ALA A 208 -2.74 -4.37 16.77
N SER A 209 -1.45 -4.54 17.07
CA SER A 209 -0.98 -4.98 18.38
C SER A 209 -1.36 -3.97 19.47
N ASP A 210 -1.52 -4.44 20.71
CA ASP A 210 -1.96 -3.57 21.81
C ASP A 210 -0.87 -2.58 22.23
N SER A 211 0.39 -2.84 21.85
CA SER A 211 1.54 -1.94 22.03
C SER A 211 1.76 -0.98 20.85
N ALA A 212 0.99 -1.10 19.76
CA ALA A 212 1.17 -0.28 18.57
C ALA A 212 0.87 1.19 18.85
N GLN A 213 1.85 2.06 18.57
CA GLN A 213 1.64 3.50 18.57
C GLN A 213 1.12 3.94 17.20
N MET A 214 -0.15 4.33 17.17
CA MET A 214 -0.84 4.75 15.96
C MET A 214 -1.04 6.27 15.94
N PRO A 215 -1.09 6.89 14.75
CA PRO A 215 -1.15 8.35 14.63
C PRO A 215 -2.55 8.92 14.88
N PHE A 216 -3.57 8.10 15.15
CA PHE A 216 -4.96 8.53 15.20
C PHE A 216 -5.29 9.27 16.49
N TYR A 217 -5.77 10.51 16.38
CA TYR A 217 -6.18 11.30 17.56
C TYR A 217 -7.65 11.75 17.53
N LYS A 218 -8.30 11.74 16.35
CA LYS A 218 -9.72 12.07 16.21
C LYS A 218 -10.35 11.33 15.03
N VAL A 219 -11.56 10.84 15.23
CA VAL A 219 -12.39 10.25 14.17
C VAL A 219 -13.72 11.00 14.06
N THR A 220 -14.16 11.19 12.82
CA THR A 220 -15.50 11.66 12.45
C THR A 220 -16.02 10.74 11.36
N PRO A 221 -17.33 10.73 11.05
CA PRO A 221 -17.87 9.84 10.03
C PRO A 221 -17.11 9.87 8.69
N ARG A 222 -16.63 11.04 8.25
CA ARG A 222 -15.96 11.18 6.93
C ARG A 222 -14.45 11.33 6.98
N THR A 223 -13.85 11.38 8.16
CA THR A 223 -12.45 11.75 8.29
C THR A 223 -11.79 11.11 9.50
N MET A 224 -10.66 10.45 9.26
CA MET A 224 -9.67 10.10 10.27
C MET A 224 -8.62 11.20 10.34
N TYR A 225 -8.39 11.74 11.54
CA TYR A 225 -7.34 12.74 11.79
C TYR A 225 -6.14 12.07 12.44
N CYS A 226 -4.97 12.35 11.87
CA CYS A 226 -3.73 11.69 12.19
C CYS A 226 -2.64 12.71 12.52
N GLU A 227 -1.73 12.35 13.42
CA GLU A 227 -0.51 13.09 13.70
C GLU A 227 0.66 12.09 13.76
N PHE A 228 1.66 12.28 12.92
CA PHE A 228 2.86 11.46 12.88
C PHE A 228 4.08 12.38 12.80
N ASP A 229 5.03 12.18 13.72
CA ASP A 229 6.22 13.01 13.87
C ASP A 229 5.91 14.53 13.79
N LYS A 230 4.94 14.96 14.62
CA LYS A 230 4.44 16.35 14.74
C LYS A 230 3.76 16.91 13.47
N MET A 231 3.69 16.14 12.39
CA MET A 231 2.93 16.50 11.20
C MET A 231 1.51 15.96 11.30
N LYS A 232 0.55 16.89 11.28
CA LYS A 232 -0.87 16.55 11.21
C LYS A 232 -1.31 16.35 9.77
N TYR A 233 -2.14 15.34 9.54
CA TYR A 233 -2.74 15.00 8.27
C TYR A 233 -4.09 14.32 8.50
N ARG A 234 -4.78 13.97 7.41
CA ARG A 234 -6.09 13.34 7.49
C ARG A 234 -6.32 12.39 6.33
N VAL A 235 -7.09 11.35 6.59
CA VAL A 235 -7.63 10.45 5.56
C VAL A 235 -9.12 10.67 5.46
N LYS A 236 -9.61 10.95 4.25
CA LYS A 236 -11.02 11.21 3.99
C LYS A 236 -11.67 10.05 3.24
N ALA A 237 -12.85 9.69 3.71
CA ALA A 237 -13.79 8.85 2.97
C ALA A 237 -14.76 9.79 2.27
N MET A 238 -14.70 9.84 0.93
CA MET A 238 -15.71 10.50 0.10
C MET A 238 -17.03 9.72 0.17
N GLU A 239 -16.91 8.40 0.15
CA GLU A 239 -17.98 7.43 0.39
C GLU A 239 -17.51 6.46 1.48
N GLY A 240 -18.43 6.09 2.36
CA GLY A 240 -18.17 5.29 3.55
C GLY A 240 -17.99 6.11 4.82
N THR A 241 -18.10 5.42 5.95
CA THR A 241 -18.16 6.00 7.29
C THR A 241 -17.14 5.37 8.23
N PHE A 242 -16.27 6.19 8.81
CA PHE A 242 -15.38 5.79 9.90
C PHE A 242 -16.10 5.78 11.24
N SER A 243 -15.77 4.80 12.07
CA SER A 243 -16.13 4.76 13.49
C SER A 243 -15.00 4.16 14.31
N LYS A 244 -14.98 4.43 15.62
CA LYS A 244 -14.24 3.56 16.54
C LYS A 244 -14.86 2.16 16.47
N SER A 245 -14.04 1.11 16.58
CA SER A 245 -14.60 -0.23 16.64
C SER A 245 -15.18 -0.51 18.03
N PRO A 246 -16.27 -1.28 18.14
CA PRO A 246 -16.77 -1.80 19.41
C PRO A 246 -15.97 -3.01 19.95
N LYS A 247 -14.99 -3.54 19.19
CA LYS A 247 -14.20 -4.73 19.52
C LYS A 247 -12.69 -4.43 19.47
N ASP A 248 -11.85 -5.45 19.33
CA ASP A 248 -10.38 -5.40 19.30
C ASP A 248 -9.75 -4.64 18.12
N GLU A 249 -10.58 -4.10 17.21
CA GLU A 249 -10.11 -3.29 16.08
C GLU A 249 -9.94 -1.84 16.54
N VAL A 250 -9.00 -1.15 15.92
CA VAL A 250 -8.71 0.25 16.24
C VAL A 250 -9.78 1.15 15.62
N ILE A 251 -10.08 0.91 14.35
CA ILE A 251 -11.08 1.65 13.57
C ILE A 251 -11.88 0.69 12.70
N ARG A 252 -13.12 1.07 12.42
CA ARG A 252 -14.00 0.40 11.47
C ARG A 252 -14.42 1.39 10.38
N ILE A 253 -14.49 0.92 9.14
CA ILE A 253 -14.91 1.72 7.99
C ILE A 253 -16.01 0.96 7.28
N LYS A 254 -17.23 1.47 7.34
CA LYS A 254 -18.40 0.89 6.69
C LYS A 254 -18.62 1.54 5.32
N PRO A 255 -19.08 0.81 4.31
CA PRO A 255 -19.51 1.40 3.05
C PRO A 255 -20.73 2.28 3.23
N ASP A 256 -20.87 3.29 2.37
CA ASP A 256 -22.16 3.90 2.12
C ASP A 256 -22.84 3.10 1.01
N LYS A 257 -23.99 2.50 1.34
CA LYS A 257 -24.58 1.43 0.52
C LYS A 257 -23.57 0.30 0.35
N SER A 258 -22.91 0.21 -0.80
CA SER A 258 -21.93 -0.83 -1.12
C SER A 258 -20.53 -0.28 -1.42
N LEU A 259 -20.30 1.03 -1.24
CA LEU A 259 -19.13 1.75 -1.77
C LEU A 259 -18.32 2.41 -0.65
N ILE A 260 -17.00 2.24 -0.69
CA ILE A 260 -16.03 3.04 0.05
C ILE A 260 -15.12 3.74 -0.96
N VAL A 261 -14.85 5.03 -0.76
CA VAL A 261 -13.92 5.79 -1.60
C VAL A 261 -13.01 6.62 -0.71
N PHE A 262 -11.71 6.34 -0.74
CA PHE A 262 -10.70 7.21 -0.13
C PHE A 262 -10.12 8.18 -1.14
N ASN A 263 -9.92 9.44 -0.72
CA ASN A 263 -9.18 10.44 -1.47
C ASN A 263 -7.93 10.86 -0.69
N PHE A 264 -6.76 10.59 -1.27
CA PHE A 264 -5.46 10.84 -0.64
C PHE A 264 -4.77 12.12 -1.15
N SER A 265 -5.35 12.81 -2.12
CA SER A 265 -4.74 13.99 -2.76
C SER A 265 -4.85 15.31 -1.98
N GLU A 266 -5.39 15.28 -0.76
CA GLU A 266 -5.61 16.49 0.05
C GLU A 266 -4.52 16.78 1.10
N THR A 267 -3.48 15.95 1.21
CA THR A 267 -2.43 16.07 2.23
C THR A 267 -1.79 17.45 2.28
N ASP A 268 -1.46 18.03 1.14
CA ASP A 268 -0.80 19.35 1.04
C ASP A 268 -1.68 20.50 1.55
N ARG A 269 -3.01 20.40 1.41
CA ARG A 269 -3.93 21.50 1.74
C ARG A 269 -4.11 21.71 3.25
N TYR A 270 -3.85 20.66 4.05
CA TYR A 270 -3.99 20.73 5.50
C TYR A 270 -2.78 21.42 6.17
N TYR A 271 -1.61 21.35 5.54
CA TYR A 271 -0.37 21.93 6.06
C TYR A 271 -0.18 23.42 5.70
N LYS A 272 -1.22 24.17 5.30
CA LYS A 272 -1.05 25.63 5.11
C LYS A 272 -0.55 26.25 6.42
N ARG A 273 0.77 26.50 6.48
CA ARG A 273 1.47 27.19 7.56
C ARG A 273 0.65 28.42 7.92
N LYS A 274 0.28 28.58 9.20
CA LYS A 274 0.03 29.92 9.72
C LYS A 274 1.26 30.74 9.31
N LYS A 275 1.06 31.79 8.51
CA LYS A 275 2.13 32.77 8.25
C LYS A 275 2.68 33.19 9.62
N PRO A 276 4.01 33.23 9.82
CA PRO A 276 4.56 33.90 10.99
C PRO A 276 4.02 35.33 10.98
N ILE A 277 3.50 35.76 12.12
CA ILE A 277 3.17 37.17 12.40
C ILE A 277 4.48 37.91 12.60
#